data_AF-A0A4Q6BW18-F1
#
_entry.id   AF-A0A4Q6BW18-F1
#
_cell.length_a   1.000
_cell.length_b   1.000
_cell.length_c   1.000
_cell.angle_alpha   90.00
_cell.angle_beta   90.00
_cell.angle_gamma   90.00
#
_symmetry.space_group_name_H-M   'P 1'
#
loop_
_entity.id
_entity.type
_entity.pdbx_description
1 polymer ?
#
loop_
_entity_poly.entity_id
_entity_poly.type
_entity_poly.pdbx_seq_one_letter_code
_entity_poly.pdbx_strand_id
1 'polypeptide(L)'
;MVLNGVFAGAEIAVLSVRKTRLTELIEQNVGGARAVRWLRHEPERFLATVQIGITVVGTTAAAFGGEALAGEFGHWLAGHVPWLGPHAVKLGLVSVVAMISFLEIVVGELVPKSLALRSAERYSLLLGPALRLMSSVVKPAVWLLTRVSNVILRLFGDETSFSEARLSPEEIRELVEEAARVGSMDEKSSEIASRAIDFRELT
;
A
#
# COMPACT_ATOMS: atom_id res chain seq x y z
N MET A 1 -7.55 10.86 10.79
CA MET A 1 -6.20 10.53 11.32
C MET A 1 -6.09 9.12 11.89
N VAL A 2 -6.76 8.74 12.99
CA VAL A 2 -6.58 7.40 13.62
C VAL A 2 -6.90 6.25 12.66
N LEU A 3 -8.07 6.28 11.99
CA LEU A 3 -8.44 5.25 11.03
C LEU A 3 -7.47 5.19 9.84
N ASN A 4 -7.03 6.34 9.31
CA ASN A 4 -5.96 6.39 8.31
C ASN A 4 -4.69 5.72 8.83
N GLY A 5 -4.31 5.98 10.07
CA GLY A 5 -3.16 5.33 10.72
C GLY A 5 -3.29 3.82 10.83
N VAL A 6 -4.49 3.34 11.14
CA VAL A 6 -4.77 1.89 11.18
C VAL A 6 -4.60 1.27 9.79
N PHE A 7 -5.16 1.89 8.75
CA PHE A 7 -5.02 1.42 7.38
C PHE A 7 -3.58 1.47 6.88
N ALA A 8 -2.91 2.61 7.05
CA ALA A 8 -1.51 2.84 6.69
C ALA A 8 -0.56 1.88 7.41
N GLY A 9 -0.76 1.67 8.71
CA GLY A 9 0.00 0.69 9.48
C GLY A 9 -0.26 -0.74 9.01
N ALA A 10 -1.51 -1.08 8.69
CA ALA A 10 -1.85 -2.44 8.29
C ALA A 10 -1.30 -2.81 6.92
N GLU A 11 -1.28 -1.86 5.98
CA GLU A 11 -0.59 -1.98 4.69
C GLU A 11 0.82 -2.51 4.89
N ILE A 12 1.62 -1.75 5.65
CA ILE A 12 3.02 -2.04 5.87
C ILE A 12 3.20 -3.32 6.69
N ALA A 13 2.38 -3.53 7.73
CA ALA A 13 2.44 -4.75 8.53
C ALA A 13 2.23 -6.00 7.68
N VAL A 14 1.16 -6.05 6.88
CA VAL A 14 0.83 -7.22 6.04
C VAL A 14 1.90 -7.48 4.98
N LEU A 15 2.45 -6.44 4.37
CA LEU A 15 3.51 -6.58 3.36
C LEU A 15 4.85 -7.02 3.96
N SER A 16 5.13 -6.62 5.20
CA SER A 16 6.42 -6.87 5.87
C SER A 16 6.55 -8.27 6.47
N VAL A 17 5.45 -9.00 6.71
CA VAL A 17 5.55 -10.38 7.23
C VAL A 17 6.13 -11.31 6.17
N ARG A 18 7.21 -12.03 6.52
CA ARG A 18 7.86 -13.01 5.62
C ARG A 18 6.92 -14.18 5.30
N LYS A 19 7.02 -14.72 4.07
CA LYS A 19 6.19 -15.87 3.63
C LYS A 19 6.40 -17.11 4.53
N THR A 20 7.65 -17.45 4.82
CA THR A 20 8.01 -18.59 5.69
C THR A 20 7.40 -18.46 7.08
N ARG A 21 7.55 -17.28 7.70
CA ARG A 21 6.96 -16.99 9.01
C ARG A 21 5.45 -17.15 9.03
N LEU A 22 4.77 -16.74 7.95
CA LEU A 22 3.33 -16.86 7.85
C LEU A 22 2.87 -18.32 7.73
N THR A 23 3.67 -19.16 7.06
CA THR A 23 3.43 -20.61 7.02
C THR A 23 3.55 -21.22 8.41
N GLU A 24 4.62 -20.91 9.16
CA GLU A 24 4.80 -21.35 10.56
C GLU A 24 3.59 -20.98 11.43
N LEU A 25 3.12 -19.73 11.35
CA LEU A 25 1.99 -19.25 12.12
C LEU A 25 0.68 -19.98 11.80
N ILE A 26 0.52 -20.44 10.56
CA ILE A 26 -0.65 -21.21 10.14
C ILE A 26 -0.56 -22.63 10.68
N GLU A 27 0.62 -23.26 10.63
CA GLU A 27 0.86 -24.58 11.21
C GLU A 27 0.64 -24.58 12.73
N GLN A 28 1.03 -23.49 13.39
CA GLN A 28 0.77 -23.23 14.81
C GLN A 28 -0.69 -22.86 15.12
N ASN A 29 -1.57 -22.83 14.11
CA ASN A 29 -2.98 -22.43 14.25
C ASN A 29 -3.20 -21.03 14.87
N VAL A 30 -2.27 -20.10 14.64
CA VAL A 30 -2.40 -18.72 15.12
C VAL A 30 -3.54 -18.01 14.39
N GLY A 31 -4.42 -17.37 15.16
CA GLY A 31 -5.55 -16.59 14.65
C GLY A 31 -5.08 -15.47 13.69
N GLY A 32 -5.84 -15.24 12.63
CA GLY A 32 -5.54 -14.19 11.64
C GLY A 32 -4.48 -14.56 10.60
N ALA A 33 -3.60 -15.55 10.84
CA ALA A 33 -2.52 -15.91 9.92
C ALA A 33 -3.01 -16.32 8.53
N ARG A 34 -4.10 -17.10 8.46
CA ARG A 34 -4.75 -17.46 7.19
C ARG A 34 -5.32 -16.24 6.44
N ALA A 35 -5.82 -15.23 7.16
CA ALA A 35 -6.35 -14.02 6.55
C ALA A 35 -5.22 -13.16 5.98
N VAL A 36 -4.12 -12.98 6.72
CA VAL A 36 -2.92 -12.30 6.24
C VAL A 36 -2.34 -13.01 5.02
N ARG A 37 -2.32 -14.36 5.01
CA ARG A 37 -1.84 -15.12 3.84
C ARG A 37 -2.71 -14.89 2.61
N TRP A 38 -4.03 -14.84 2.79
CA TRP A 38 -4.96 -14.53 1.72
C TRP A 38 -4.73 -13.12 1.15
N LEU A 39 -4.58 -12.11 2.02
CA LEU A 39 -4.29 -10.73 1.60
C LEU A 39 -2.98 -10.61 0.83
N ARG A 40 -1.94 -11.33 1.24
CA ARG A 40 -0.65 -11.35 0.54
C ARG A 40 -0.66 -12.10 -0.78
N HIS A 41 -1.64 -12.96 -1.01
CA HIS A 41 -1.79 -13.71 -2.26
C HIS A 41 -2.38 -12.86 -3.39
N GLU A 42 -3.14 -11.82 -3.05
CA GLU A 42 -3.71 -10.83 -3.98
C GLU A 42 -3.24 -9.41 -3.60
N PRO A 43 -1.93 -9.10 -3.72
CA PRO A 43 -1.36 -7.85 -3.22
C PRO A 43 -1.96 -6.62 -3.91
N GLU A 44 -2.27 -6.70 -5.21
CA GLU A 44 -2.95 -5.61 -5.94
C GLU A 44 -4.30 -5.25 -5.31
N ARG A 45 -5.15 -6.25 -5.05
CA ARG A 45 -6.47 -6.03 -4.44
C ARG A 45 -6.30 -5.50 -3.03
N PHE A 46 -5.35 -6.03 -2.27
CA PHE A 46 -5.09 -5.57 -0.92
C PHE A 46 -4.67 -4.09 -0.91
N LEU A 47 -3.68 -3.72 -1.71
CA LEU A 47 -3.21 -2.34 -1.85
C LEU A 47 -4.35 -1.40 -2.28
N ALA A 48 -5.11 -1.77 -3.30
CA ALA A 48 -6.26 -0.99 -3.74
C ALA A 48 -7.33 -0.85 -2.64
N THR A 49 -7.61 -1.92 -1.89
CA THR A 49 -8.58 -1.88 -0.77
C THR A 49 -8.15 -0.89 0.30
N VAL A 50 -6.89 -0.97 0.73
CA VAL A 50 -6.36 -0.11 1.78
C VAL A 50 -6.31 1.34 1.31
N GLN A 51 -5.88 1.57 0.07
CA GLN A 51 -5.84 2.91 -0.52
C GLN A 51 -7.22 3.54 -0.62
N ILE A 52 -8.24 2.79 -1.08
CA ILE A 52 -9.63 3.25 -1.08
C ILE A 52 -10.07 3.61 0.35
N GLY A 53 -9.72 2.78 1.35
CA GLY A 53 -10.02 3.07 2.75
C GLY A 53 -9.39 4.39 3.22
N ILE A 54 -8.10 4.59 2.93
CA ILE A 54 -7.37 5.82 3.27
C ILE A 54 -7.99 7.04 2.59
N THR A 55 -8.31 6.94 1.30
CA THR A 55 -8.94 8.03 0.56
C THR A 55 -10.33 8.35 1.12
N VAL A 56 -11.19 7.36 1.33
CA VAL A 56 -12.55 7.60 1.85
C VAL A 56 -12.48 8.25 3.23
N VAL A 57 -11.64 7.74 4.14
CA VAL A 57 -11.47 8.30 5.48
C VAL A 57 -10.87 9.72 5.41
N GLY A 58 -9.83 9.92 4.60
CA GLY A 58 -9.15 11.21 4.43
C GLY A 58 -10.07 12.27 3.82
N THR A 59 -10.74 11.97 2.71
CA THR A 59 -11.67 12.89 2.05
C THR A 59 -12.87 13.21 2.93
N THR A 60 -13.42 12.21 3.65
CA THR A 60 -14.51 12.46 4.61
C THR A 60 -14.03 13.38 5.73
N ALA A 61 -12.86 13.11 6.32
CA ALA A 61 -12.28 13.96 7.36
C ALA A 61 -12.00 15.39 6.87
N ALA A 62 -11.50 15.55 5.65
CA ALA A 62 -11.25 16.85 5.03
C ALA A 62 -12.55 17.61 4.78
N ALA A 63 -13.58 16.95 4.24
CA ALA A 63 -14.87 17.54 3.93
C ALA A 63 -15.62 18.03 5.19
N PHE A 64 -15.62 17.24 6.26
CA PHE A 64 -16.37 17.60 7.47
C PHE A 64 -15.54 18.38 8.50
N GLY A 65 -14.23 18.13 8.58
CA GLY A 65 -13.36 18.72 9.60
C GLY A 65 -12.55 19.91 9.11
N GLY A 66 -12.09 19.89 7.86
CA GLY A 66 -11.18 20.91 7.32
C GLY A 66 -11.85 22.26 7.13
N GLU A 67 -13.05 22.29 6.57
CA GLU A 67 -13.78 23.53 6.27
C GLU A 67 -14.21 24.26 7.56
N ALA A 68 -14.75 23.53 8.54
CA ALA A 68 -15.18 24.10 9.81
C ALA A 68 -14.01 24.69 10.63
N LEU A 69 -12.91 23.92 10.79
CA LEU A 69 -11.75 24.35 11.56
C LEU A 69 -11.00 25.52 10.90
N ALA A 70 -10.91 25.52 9.57
CA ALA A 70 -10.24 26.60 8.85
C ALA A 70 -11.03 27.92 8.92
N GLY A 71 -12.37 27.86 8.86
CA GLY A 71 -13.23 29.02 9.02
C GLY A 71 -13.11 29.65 10.41
N GLU A 72 -13.19 28.83 11.46
CA GLU A 72 -13.14 29.29 12.85
C GLU A 72 -11.78 29.93 13.21
N PHE A 73 -10.68 29.30 12.77
CA PHE A 73 -9.35 29.85 12.97
C PHE A 73 -9.09 31.11 12.12
N GLY A 74 -9.60 31.17 10.88
CA GLY A 74 -9.50 32.36 10.04
C GLY A 74 -10.17 33.59 10.67
N HIS A 75 -11.33 33.41 11.29
CA HIS A 75 -12.01 34.46 12.05
C HIS A 75 -11.27 34.82 13.34
N TRP A 76 -10.72 33.84 14.05
CA TRP A 76 -9.89 34.10 15.22
C TRP A 76 -8.65 34.94 14.87
N LEU A 77 -7.98 34.62 13.75
CA LEU A 77 -6.82 35.35 13.23
C LEU A 77 -7.18 36.79 12.86
N ALA A 78 -8.33 36.99 12.20
CA ALA A 78 -8.82 38.32 11.85
C ALA A 78 -9.10 39.18 13.09
N GLY A 79 -9.57 38.58 14.19
CA GLY A 79 -9.84 39.29 15.44
C GLY A 79 -8.59 39.63 16.27
N HIS A 80 -7.57 38.77 16.26
CA HIS A 80 -6.37 38.93 17.09
C HIS A 80 -5.19 39.58 16.36
N VAL A 81 -5.23 39.64 15.04
CA VAL A 81 -4.11 40.08 14.20
C VAL A 81 -4.60 41.11 13.16
N PRO A 82 -4.98 42.34 13.60
CA PRO A 82 -5.73 43.29 12.76
C PRO A 82 -4.97 43.80 11.53
N TRP A 83 -3.64 43.86 11.61
CA TRP A 83 -2.73 44.25 10.52
C TRP A 83 -2.73 43.30 9.31
N LEU A 84 -3.27 42.08 9.45
CA LEU A 84 -3.47 41.17 8.33
C LEU A 84 -4.68 41.56 7.45
N GLY A 85 -5.59 42.38 7.98
CA GLY A 85 -6.72 42.91 7.23
C GLY A 85 -7.51 41.84 6.44
N PRO A 86 -7.85 42.08 5.16
CA PRO A 86 -8.60 41.11 4.33
C PRO A 86 -7.86 39.78 4.07
N HIS A 87 -6.54 39.74 4.28
CA HIS A 87 -5.73 38.55 4.06
C HIS A 87 -5.73 37.59 5.25
N ALA A 88 -6.16 38.04 6.44
CA ALA A 88 -6.18 37.23 7.66
C ALA A 88 -6.95 35.91 7.48
N VAL A 89 -8.11 35.96 6.81
CA VAL A 89 -8.95 34.77 6.57
C VAL A 89 -8.28 33.78 5.61
N LYS A 90 -7.68 34.28 4.52
CA LYS A 90 -6.97 33.42 3.55
C LYS A 90 -5.70 32.82 4.16
N LEU A 91 -4.94 33.59 4.91
CA LEU A 91 -3.74 33.12 5.60
C LEU A 91 -4.09 32.12 6.70
N GLY A 92 -5.17 32.36 7.47
CA GLY A 92 -5.69 31.42 8.45
C GLY A 92 -6.08 30.09 7.81
N LEU A 93 -6.80 30.12 6.68
CA LEU A 93 -7.14 28.92 5.90
C LEU A 93 -5.89 28.15 5.47
N VAL A 94 -4.92 28.82 4.84
CA VAL A 94 -3.67 28.18 4.38
C VAL A 94 -2.89 27.58 5.55
N SER A 95 -2.75 28.31 6.67
CA SER A 95 -2.03 27.84 7.85
C SER A 95 -2.71 26.63 8.49
N VAL A 96 -4.03 26.63 8.62
CA VAL A 96 -4.77 25.48 9.18
C VAL A 96 -4.69 24.27 8.28
N VAL A 97 -4.90 24.45 6.98
CA VAL A 97 -4.79 23.35 6.01
C VAL A 97 -3.38 22.77 6.08
N ALA A 98 -2.33 23.59 6.08
CA ALA A 98 -0.95 23.14 6.19
C ALA A 98 -0.69 22.38 7.51
N MET A 99 -1.17 22.91 8.65
CA MET A 99 -1.01 22.28 9.96
C MET A 99 -1.75 20.93 10.05
N ILE A 100 -3.01 20.88 9.62
CA ILE A 100 -3.81 19.65 9.61
C ILE A 100 -3.17 18.62 8.67
N SER A 101 -2.73 19.04 7.49
CA SER A 101 -2.05 18.15 6.53
C SER A 101 -0.76 17.58 7.11
N PHE A 102 0.06 18.41 7.77
CA PHE A 102 1.27 17.96 8.45
C PHE A 102 0.95 16.94 9.55
N LEU A 103 -0.01 17.24 10.42
CA LEU A 103 -0.44 16.32 11.46
C LEU A 103 -1.02 15.02 10.88
N GLU A 104 -1.73 15.09 9.76
CA GLU A 104 -2.30 13.91 9.10
C GLU A 104 -1.20 13.02 8.54
N ILE A 105 -0.21 13.59 7.85
CA ILE A 105 0.93 12.82 7.33
C ILE A 105 1.71 12.19 8.49
N VAL A 106 2.01 12.96 9.54
CA VAL A 106 2.84 12.48 10.65
C VAL A 106 2.09 11.45 11.51
N VAL A 107 0.93 11.82 12.05
CA VAL A 107 0.18 11.00 13.02
C VAL A 107 -0.72 9.99 12.32
N GLY A 108 -1.28 10.36 11.17
CA GLY A 108 -2.18 9.51 10.39
C GLY A 108 -1.46 8.54 9.46
N GLU A 109 -0.17 8.71 9.17
CA GLU A 109 0.54 7.77 8.30
C GLU A 109 1.92 7.36 8.80
N LEU A 110 2.87 8.30 8.93
CA LEU A 110 4.28 7.98 9.14
C LEU A 110 4.53 7.27 10.47
N VAL A 111 3.96 7.79 11.57
CA VAL A 111 4.10 7.18 12.89
C VAL A 111 3.46 5.78 12.95
N PRO A 112 2.20 5.59 12.52
CA PRO A 112 1.60 4.26 12.45
C PRO A 112 2.36 3.27 11.57
N LYS A 113 2.84 3.70 10.39
CA LYS A 113 3.67 2.87 9.51
C LYS A 113 4.97 2.44 10.21
N SER A 114 5.64 3.36 10.89
CA SER A 114 6.87 3.06 11.65
C SER A 114 6.62 2.08 12.80
N LEU A 115 5.54 2.26 13.56
CA LEU A 115 5.16 1.35 14.64
C LEU A 115 4.77 -0.03 14.11
N ALA A 116 4.02 -0.07 13.00
CA ALA A 116 3.62 -1.30 12.35
C ALA A 116 4.81 -2.10 11.82
N LEU A 117 5.85 -1.46 11.29
CA LEU A 117 7.09 -2.15 10.89
C LEU A 117 7.75 -2.90 12.05
N ARG A 118 7.83 -2.27 13.22
CA ARG A 118 8.44 -2.86 14.42
C ARG A 118 7.64 -4.03 14.99
N SER A 119 6.35 -4.13 14.66
CA SER A 119 5.43 -5.12 15.21
C SER A 119 4.54 -5.74 14.13
N ALA A 120 5.12 -6.00 12.95
CA ALA A 120 4.39 -6.37 11.74
C ALA A 120 3.53 -7.62 11.92
N GLU A 121 4.06 -8.64 12.59
CA GLU A 121 3.34 -9.88 12.89
C GLU A 121 2.07 -9.61 13.72
N ARG A 122 2.22 -8.99 14.89
CA ARG A 122 1.07 -8.71 15.78
C ARG A 122 0.03 -7.82 15.10
N TYR A 123 0.48 -6.77 14.42
CA TYR A 123 -0.39 -5.80 13.77
C TYR A 123 -1.17 -6.42 12.61
N SER A 124 -0.48 -7.20 11.76
CA SER A 124 -1.11 -7.89 10.63
C SER A 124 -2.06 -9.00 11.07
N LEU A 125 -1.73 -9.79 12.10
CA LEU A 125 -2.61 -10.85 12.61
C LEU A 125 -3.89 -10.28 13.22
N LEU A 126 -3.79 -9.15 13.93
CA LEU A 126 -4.93 -8.48 14.53
C LEU A 126 -5.89 -7.91 13.47
N LEU A 127 -5.35 -7.20 12.48
CA LEU A 127 -6.16 -6.47 11.49
C LEU A 127 -6.49 -7.30 10.24
N GLY A 128 -5.71 -8.34 9.95
CA GLY A 128 -5.84 -9.18 8.77
C GLY A 128 -7.25 -9.72 8.52
N PRO A 129 -7.97 -10.26 9.52
CA PRO A 129 -9.35 -10.71 9.35
C PRO A 129 -10.31 -9.60 8.89
N ALA A 130 -10.25 -8.43 9.52
CA ALA A 130 -11.09 -7.28 9.17
C ALA A 130 -10.79 -6.78 7.75
N LEU A 131 -9.50 -6.71 7.40
CA LEU A 131 -9.06 -6.30 6.06
C LEU A 131 -9.43 -7.30 4.98
N ARG A 132 -9.37 -8.61 5.26
CA ARG A 132 -9.85 -9.64 4.34
C ARG A 132 -11.34 -9.49 4.05
N LEU A 133 -12.14 -9.22 5.08
CA LEU A 133 -13.57 -8.96 4.91
C LEU A 133 -13.77 -7.72 4.04
N MET A 134 -13.08 -6.61 4.37
CA MET A 134 -13.19 -5.38 3.62
C MET A 134 -12.79 -5.56 2.15
N SER A 135 -11.65 -6.21 1.87
CA SER A 135 -11.21 -6.53 0.50
C SER A 135 -12.21 -7.38 -0.28
N SER A 136 -12.98 -8.21 0.41
CA SER A 136 -14.05 -8.99 -0.23
C SER A 136 -15.25 -8.12 -0.59
N VAL A 137 -15.58 -7.12 0.24
CA VAL A 137 -16.69 -6.17 0.03
C VAL A 137 -16.36 -5.16 -1.08
N VAL A 138 -15.16 -4.59 -1.09
CA VAL A 138 -14.75 -3.62 -2.13
C VAL A 138 -14.25 -4.27 -3.42
N LYS A 139 -14.25 -5.60 -3.51
CA LYS A 139 -13.89 -6.37 -4.71
C LYS A 139 -14.47 -5.82 -6.03
N PRO A 140 -15.78 -5.51 -6.16
CA PRO A 140 -16.33 -4.97 -7.41
C PRO A 140 -15.80 -3.56 -7.74
N ALA A 141 -15.60 -2.71 -6.73
CA ALA A 141 -15.02 -1.38 -6.92
C ALA A 141 -13.56 -1.48 -7.38
N VAL A 142 -12.76 -2.36 -6.76
CA VAL A 142 -11.39 -2.62 -7.19
C VAL A 142 -11.35 -3.16 -8.61
N TRP A 143 -12.21 -4.11 -8.97
CA TRP A 143 -12.29 -4.63 -10.35
C TRP A 143 -12.55 -3.52 -11.37
N LEU A 144 -13.49 -2.62 -11.08
CA LEU A 144 -13.79 -1.50 -11.96
C LEU A 144 -12.57 -0.57 -12.09
N LEU A 145 -11.94 -0.21 -10.98
CA LEU A 145 -10.74 0.64 -10.98
C LEU A 145 -9.60 0.00 -11.77
N THR A 146 -9.31 -1.28 -11.57
CA THR A 146 -8.29 -2.01 -12.34
C THR A 146 -8.61 -2.02 -13.83
N ARG A 147 -9.87 -2.21 -14.21
CA ARG A 147 -10.29 -2.18 -15.62
C ARG A 147 -10.07 -0.80 -16.24
N VAL A 148 -10.43 0.27 -15.53
CA VAL A 148 -10.20 1.65 -15.98
C VAL A 148 -8.70 1.94 -16.08
N SER A 149 -7.91 1.58 -15.06
CA SER A 149 -6.45 1.74 -15.07
C SER A 149 -5.82 1.02 -16.25
N ASN A 150 -6.20 -0.22 -16.53
CA ASN A 150 -5.65 -0.99 -17.65
C ASN A 150 -6.04 -0.39 -19.01
N VAL A 151 -7.25 0.19 -19.14
CA VAL A 151 -7.63 0.90 -20.37
C VAL A 151 -6.76 2.15 -20.56
N ILE A 152 -6.48 2.89 -19.49
CA ILE A 152 -5.61 4.07 -19.54
C ILE A 152 -4.17 3.65 -19.86
N LEU A 153 -3.64 2.63 -19.20
CA LEU A 153 -2.27 2.12 -19.41
C LEU A 153 -2.05 1.64 -20.86
N ARG A 154 -3.07 1.02 -21.47
CA ARG A 154 -3.03 0.66 -22.90
C ARG A 154 -2.85 1.87 -23.83
N LEU A 155 -3.31 3.06 -23.45
CA LEU A 155 -3.06 4.29 -24.22
C LEU A 155 -1.58 4.71 -24.16
N PHE A 156 -0.85 4.28 -23.14
CA PHE A 156 0.59 4.52 -22.97
C PHE A 156 1.45 3.34 -23.47
N GLY A 157 0.85 2.31 -24.07
CA GLY A 157 1.56 1.14 -24.58
C GLY A 157 1.96 0.11 -23.51
N ASP A 158 1.42 0.22 -22.30
CA ASP A 158 1.69 -0.73 -21.22
C ASP A 158 0.55 -1.76 -21.13
N GLU A 159 0.86 -3.00 -21.51
CA GLU A 159 -0.04 -4.15 -21.43
C GLU A 159 0.16 -4.97 -20.14
N THR A 160 1.04 -4.54 -19.23
CA THR A 160 1.40 -5.36 -18.07
C THR A 160 0.40 -5.23 -16.92
N SER A 161 -0.22 -6.34 -16.56
CA SER A 161 -0.89 -6.48 -15.26
C SER A 161 0.20 -6.44 -14.19
N PHE A 162 0.02 -5.62 -13.15
CA PHE A 162 0.91 -5.50 -11.97
C PHE A 162 1.29 -6.86 -11.32
N SER A 163 0.56 -7.94 -11.62
CA SER A 163 0.64 -9.25 -10.97
C SER A 163 1.68 -10.20 -11.54
N GLU A 164 2.27 -9.92 -12.70
CA GLU A 164 3.42 -10.68 -13.18
C GLU A 164 4.60 -9.73 -13.30
N ALA A 165 5.49 -9.77 -12.31
CA ALA A 165 6.91 -9.55 -12.59
C ALA A 165 7.31 -10.63 -13.60
N ARG A 166 7.04 -10.37 -14.88
CA ARG A 166 7.58 -11.16 -15.97
C ARG A 166 9.04 -10.83 -15.98
N LEU A 167 9.81 -11.60 -15.22
CA LEU A 167 11.25 -11.65 -15.45
C LEU A 167 11.41 -11.99 -16.92
N SER A 168 12.08 -11.12 -17.66
CA SER A 168 12.40 -11.40 -19.04
C SER A 168 13.24 -12.69 -19.10
N PRO A 169 13.23 -13.43 -20.22
CA PRO A 169 14.11 -14.59 -20.39
C PRO A 169 15.57 -14.28 -20.01
N GLU A 170 16.03 -13.07 -20.31
CA GLU A 170 17.34 -12.53 -19.96
C GLU A 170 17.50 -12.35 -18.43
N GLU A 171 16.52 -11.77 -17.73
CA GLU A 171 16.57 -11.63 -16.27
C GLU A 171 16.53 -13.01 -15.57
N ILE A 172 15.78 -13.97 -16.11
CA ILE A 172 15.79 -15.36 -15.59
C ILE A 172 17.16 -15.99 -15.82
N ARG A 173 17.79 -15.75 -16.97
CA ARG A 173 19.14 -16.25 -17.29
C ARG A 173 20.19 -15.66 -16.35
N GLU A 174 20.15 -14.36 -16.09
CA GLU A 174 21.03 -13.69 -15.14
C GLU A 174 20.90 -14.29 -13.72
N LEU A 175 19.68 -14.55 -13.27
CA LEU A 175 19.44 -15.18 -11.96
C LEU A 175 19.97 -16.61 -11.89
N VAL A 176 19.87 -17.38 -12.98
CA VAL A 176 20.42 -18.74 -13.07
C VAL A 176 21.95 -18.72 -13.06
N GLU A 177 22.57 -17.79 -13.79
CA GLU A 177 24.02 -17.62 -13.82
C GLU A 177 24.58 -17.11 -12.48
N GLU A 178 23.87 -16.23 -11.79
CA GLU A 178 24.18 -15.78 -10.43
C GLU A 178 24.11 -16.94 -9.43
N ALA A 179 23.07 -17.77 -9.51
CA ALA A 179 22.89 -18.94 -8.65
C ALA A 179 23.99 -19.99 -8.83
N ALA A 180 24.48 -20.18 -10.06
CA ALA A 180 25.62 -21.03 -10.36
C ALA A 180 26.94 -20.46 -9.80
N ARG A 181 27.17 -19.15 -9.95
CA ARG A 181 28.36 -18.45 -9.44
C ARG A 181 28.51 -18.52 -7.92
N VAL A 182 27.40 -18.42 -7.19
CA VAL A 182 27.39 -18.47 -5.72
C VAL A 182 27.43 -19.91 -5.19
N GLY A 183 27.56 -20.91 -6.08
CA GLY A 183 27.66 -22.33 -5.73
C GLY A 183 26.34 -22.94 -5.22
N SER A 184 25.22 -22.25 -5.43
CA SER A 184 23.88 -22.72 -5.03
C SER A 184 23.24 -23.63 -6.08
N MET A 185 23.83 -23.72 -7.28
CA MET A 185 23.44 -24.62 -8.37
C MET A 185 24.67 -25.23 -9.05
N ASP A 186 24.55 -26.50 -9.45
CA ASP A 186 25.56 -27.20 -10.24
C ASP A 186 25.58 -26.70 -11.69
N GLU A 187 26.76 -26.68 -12.30
CA GLU A 187 27.00 -26.11 -13.64
C GLU A 187 26.14 -26.80 -14.72
N LYS A 188 25.94 -28.12 -14.58
CA LYS A 188 25.09 -28.91 -15.47
C LYS A 188 23.61 -28.58 -15.31
N SER A 189 23.18 -28.21 -14.12
CA SER A 189 21.78 -27.80 -13.84
C SER A 189 21.50 -26.40 -14.38
N SER A 190 22.48 -25.51 -14.31
CA SER A 190 22.45 -24.18 -14.93
C SER A 190 22.34 -24.27 -16.46
N GLU A 191 23.12 -25.15 -17.09
CA GLU A 191 23.09 -25.37 -18.55
C GLU A 191 21.72 -25.89 -19.02
N ILE A 192 21.12 -26.84 -18.28
CA ILE A 192 19.79 -27.36 -18.59
C ILE A 192 18.73 -26.27 -18.45
N ALA A 193 18.80 -25.45 -17.39
CA ALA A 193 17.86 -24.35 -17.17
C ALA A 193 17.95 -23.29 -18.28
N SER A 194 19.16 -22.87 -18.67
CA SER A 194 19.36 -21.92 -19.77
C SER A 194 18.79 -22.45 -21.09
N ARG A 195 19.06 -23.71 -21.44
CA ARG A 195 18.53 -24.32 -22.67
C ARG A 195 17.01 -24.47 -22.68
N ALA A 196 16.40 -24.72 -21.53
CA ALA A 196 14.95 -24.81 -21.39
C ALA A 196 14.27 -23.45 -21.59
N ILE A 197 14.95 -22.35 -21.23
CA ILE A 197 14.47 -20.98 -21.46
C ILE A 197 14.56 -20.64 -22.95
N ASP A 198 15.69 -20.94 -23.60
CA ASP A 198 15.88 -20.71 -25.05
C ASP A 198 14.83 -21.46 -25.91
N PHE A 199 14.42 -22.67 -25.49
CA PHE A 199 13.40 -23.46 -26.20
C PHE A 199 12.00 -22.80 -26.18
N ARG A 200 11.70 -22.01 -25.15
CA ARG A 200 10.41 -21.31 -25.01
C ARG A 200 10.30 -20.11 -25.95
N GLU A 201 11.42 -19.53 -26.41
CA GLU A 201 11.41 -18.43 -27.39
C GLU A 201 11.16 -18.90 -28.83
N LEU A 202 11.34 -20.20 -29.09
CA LEU A 202 11.18 -20.81 -30.42
C LEU A 202 9.75 -21.34 -30.70
N THR A 203 8.84 -21.25 -29.72
CA THR A 203 7.43 -21.71 -29.81
C THR A 203 6.46 -20.60 -29.44
#